data_AF-A0A383R715-F1
#
_entry.id   AF-A0A383R715-F1
#
_cell.length_a   1.000
_cell.length_b   1.000
_cell.length_c   1.000
_cell.angle_alpha   90.00
_cell.angle_beta   90.00
_cell.angle_gamma   90.00
#
_symmetry.space_group_name_H-M   'P 1'
#
loop_
_entity.id
_entity.type
_entity.pdbx_description
1 polymer ?
#
loop_
_entity_poly.entity_id
_entity_poly.type
_entity_poly.pdbx_seq_one_letter_code
_entity_poly.pdbx_strand_id
1 'polypeptide(L)'
;MSSERKEKFAVYEVFSQKSPSAGFVHQFSLLAPNPEAALLMARENFMRREPCINIWVVNRDDIHGLTPEERESLERLDNKSYRETKGYGDIQSRWRRHKEEYESKVDIAAQKEG
;
A
#
# COMPACT_ATOMS: atom_id res chain seq x y z
N MET A 1 -19.47 -8.42 -48.17
CA MET A 1 -18.34 -8.88 -47.34
C MET A 1 -18.70 -8.61 -45.88
N SER A 2 -19.14 -9.64 -45.16
CA SER A 2 -19.49 -9.52 -43.75
C SER A 2 -18.20 -9.39 -42.96
N SER A 3 -17.91 -8.21 -42.37
CA SER A 3 -16.78 -8.11 -41.46
C SER A 3 -17.13 -8.88 -40.20
N GLU A 4 -16.54 -10.05 -40.04
CA GLU A 4 -16.54 -10.79 -38.78
C GLU A 4 -15.99 -9.87 -37.69
N ARG A 5 -16.87 -9.29 -36.86
CA ARG A 5 -16.47 -8.80 -35.55
C ARG A 5 -16.06 -10.02 -34.75
N LYS A 6 -14.80 -10.43 -34.84
CA LYS A 6 -14.21 -11.34 -33.87
C LYS A 6 -14.29 -10.62 -32.53
N GLU A 7 -15.27 -10.99 -31.71
CA GLU A 7 -15.33 -10.55 -30.32
C GLU A 7 -14.04 -11.02 -29.67
N LYS A 8 -13.13 -10.07 -29.43
CA LYS A 8 -11.84 -10.37 -28.83
C LYS A 8 -12.09 -10.52 -27.34
N PHE A 9 -12.14 -11.77 -26.88
CA PHE A 9 -12.16 -12.05 -25.47
C PHE A 9 -10.80 -11.70 -24.84
N ALA A 10 -10.85 -11.08 -23.67
CA ALA A 10 -9.70 -10.78 -22.85
C ALA A 10 -9.91 -11.32 -21.43
N VAL A 11 -8.81 -11.52 -20.71
CA VAL A 11 -8.87 -11.96 -19.31
C VAL A 11 -8.98 -10.71 -18.43
N TYR A 12 -9.95 -10.71 -17.53
CA TYR A 12 -10.15 -9.66 -16.54
C TYR A 12 -9.86 -10.20 -15.15
N GLU A 13 -9.13 -9.43 -14.35
CA GLU A 13 -8.97 -9.65 -12.93
C GLU A 13 -10.10 -9.00 -12.15
N VAL A 14 -10.70 -9.77 -11.25
CA VAL A 14 -11.81 -9.33 -10.41
C VAL A 14 -11.32 -9.08 -9.00
N PHE A 15 -11.61 -7.88 -8.50
CA PHE A 15 -11.31 -7.47 -7.13
C PHE A 15 -12.60 -7.14 -6.39
N SER A 16 -12.63 -7.40 -5.08
CA SER A 16 -13.78 -7.10 -4.22
C SER A 16 -13.38 -6.29 -2.99
N GLN A 17 -14.33 -5.50 -2.48
CA GLN A 17 -14.18 -4.73 -1.25
C GLN A 17 -15.25 -5.18 -0.25
N LYS A 18 -14.84 -5.56 0.97
CA LYS A 18 -15.74 -6.08 2.01
C LYS A 18 -16.36 -4.99 2.91
N SER A 19 -15.68 -3.85 3.09
CA SER A 19 -16.15 -2.71 3.87
C SER A 19 -15.56 -1.40 3.33
N PRO A 20 -16.12 -0.22 3.65
CA PRO A 20 -15.64 1.05 3.08
C PRO A 20 -14.18 1.39 3.42
N SER A 21 -13.67 0.87 4.54
CA SER A 21 -12.29 1.04 4.98
C SER A 21 -11.33 -0.07 4.51
N ALA A 22 -11.85 -1.17 3.98
CA ALA A 22 -11.03 -2.26 3.49
C ALA A 22 -10.46 -1.92 2.10
N GLY A 23 -9.24 -2.39 1.83
CA GLY A 23 -8.69 -2.40 0.48
C GLY A 23 -9.41 -3.38 -0.43
N PHE A 24 -9.21 -3.22 -1.75
CA PHE A 24 -9.64 -4.20 -2.73
C PHE A 24 -8.74 -5.43 -2.69
N VAL A 25 -9.36 -6.60 -2.66
CA VAL A 25 -8.67 -7.90 -2.64
C VAL A 25 -8.94 -8.61 -3.96
N HIS A 26 -7.91 -9.21 -4.55
CA HIS A 26 -8.04 -10.05 -5.74
C HIS A 26 -8.78 -11.34 -5.40
N GLN A 27 -9.69 -11.75 -6.29
CA GLN A 27 -10.59 -12.87 -6.01
C GLN A 27 -10.45 -13.98 -7.03
N PHE A 28 -10.57 -13.65 -8.31
CA PHE A 28 -10.44 -14.58 -9.42
C PHE A 28 -10.28 -13.82 -10.73
N SER A 29 -10.00 -14.56 -11.80
CA SER A 29 -9.98 -14.05 -13.17
C SER A 29 -11.15 -14.63 -13.97
N LEU A 30 -11.64 -13.89 -14.96
CA LEU A 30 -12.67 -14.36 -15.89
C LEU A 30 -12.35 -13.94 -17.33
N LEU A 31 -12.98 -14.59 -18.29
CA LEU A 31 -12.86 -14.23 -19.71
C LEU A 31 -14.10 -13.44 -20.15
N ALA A 32 -13.91 -12.27 -20.76
CA ALA A 32 -15.02 -11.43 -21.22
C ALA A 32 -14.68 -10.69 -22.52
N PRO A 33 -15.70 -10.34 -23.34
CA PRO A 33 -15.49 -9.57 -24.57
C PRO A 33 -15.26 -8.07 -24.32
N ASN A 34 -15.68 -7.54 -23.16
CA ASN A 34 -15.53 -6.14 -22.76
C ASN A 34 -15.67 -5.97 -21.22
N PRO A 35 -15.31 -4.81 -20.65
CA PRO A 35 -15.39 -4.58 -19.21
C PRO A 35 -16.80 -4.66 -18.63
N GLU A 36 -17.82 -4.25 -19.39
CA GLU A 36 -19.23 -4.28 -18.95
C GLU A 36 -19.71 -5.73 -18.74
N ALA A 37 -19.39 -6.61 -19.69
CA ALA A 37 -19.67 -8.04 -19.59
C ALA A 37 -18.87 -8.68 -18.45
N ALA A 38 -17.60 -8.28 -18.27
CA ALA A 38 -16.78 -8.74 -17.16
C ALA A 38 -17.41 -8.39 -15.80
N LEU A 39 -17.89 -7.15 -15.64
CA LEU A 39 -18.52 -6.69 -14.41
C LEU A 39 -19.82 -7.43 -14.11
N LEU A 40 -20.63 -7.70 -15.14
CA LEU A 40 -21.86 -8.50 -15.00
C LEU A 40 -21.54 -9.92 -14.51
N MET A 41 -20.61 -10.61 -15.18
CA MET A 41 -20.19 -11.97 -14.80
C MET A 41 -19.55 -12.03 -13.42
N ALA A 42 -18.76 -11.01 -13.04
CA ALA A 42 -18.19 -10.90 -11.71
C ALA A 42 -19.28 -10.80 -10.62
N ARG A 43 -20.28 -9.94 -10.83
CA ARG A 43 -21.42 -9.78 -9.90
C ARG A 43 -22.19 -11.08 -9.71
N GLU A 44 -22.49 -11.79 -10.80
CA GLU A 44 -23.24 -13.07 -10.74
C GLU A 44 -22.49 -14.15 -9.97
N ASN A 45 -21.16 -14.18 -10.07
CA ASN A 45 -20.32 -15.09 -9.30
C ASN A 45 -20.29 -14.73 -7.80
N PHE A 46 -20.26 -13.44 -7.45
CA PHE A 46 -20.19 -12.96 -6.07
C PHE A 46 -21.50 -13.09 -5.30
N MET A 47 -22.64 -12.78 -5.94
CA MET A 47 -23.96 -12.86 -5.31
C MET A 47 -24.29 -14.25 -4.74
N ARG A 48 -23.54 -15.28 -5.14
CA ARG A 48 -23.74 -16.67 -4.71
C ARG A 48 -22.86 -17.11 -3.54
N ARG A 49 -21.83 -16.33 -3.14
CA ARG A 49 -20.80 -16.82 -2.21
C ARG A 49 -20.57 -15.91 -1.00
N GLU A 50 -20.22 -14.65 -1.21
CA GLU A 50 -19.82 -13.75 -0.13
C GLU A 50 -20.41 -12.34 -0.33
N PRO A 51 -20.84 -11.66 0.75
CA PRO A 51 -21.23 -10.27 0.67
C PRO A 51 -20.00 -9.39 0.38
N CYS A 52 -20.14 -8.49 -0.58
CA CYS A 52 -19.18 -7.42 -0.87
C CYS A 52 -19.94 -6.11 -1.09
N ILE A 53 -19.30 -4.99 -0.80
CA ILE A 53 -19.90 -3.66 -1.00
C ILE A 53 -19.48 -3.02 -2.33
N ASN A 54 -18.41 -3.52 -2.96
CA ASN A 54 -17.88 -3.00 -4.22
C ASN A 54 -17.10 -4.07 -4.99
N ILE A 55 -17.06 -3.94 -6.32
CA ILE A 55 -16.34 -4.84 -7.25
C ILE A 55 -15.64 -4.00 -8.31
N TRP A 56 -14.38 -4.33 -8.57
CA TRP A 56 -13.63 -3.83 -9.72
C TRP A 56 -13.31 -4.97 -10.69
N VAL A 57 -13.30 -4.63 -11.97
CA VAL A 57 -12.77 -5.47 -13.03
C VAL A 57 -11.70 -4.69 -13.78
N VAL A 58 -10.56 -5.32 -14.01
CA VAL A 58 -9.42 -4.70 -14.73
C VAL A 58 -8.97 -5.68 -15.79
N ASN A 59 -8.75 -5.22 -17.02
CA ASN A 59 -8.16 -6.08 -18.05
C ASN A 59 -6.74 -6.46 -17.58
N ARG A 60 -6.40 -7.75 -17.63
CA ARG A 60 -5.09 -8.24 -17.19
C ARG A 60 -3.95 -7.55 -17.94
N ASP A 61 -4.15 -7.18 -19.19
CA ASP A 61 -3.15 -6.49 -20.02
C ASP A 61 -2.81 -5.07 -19.49
N ASP A 62 -3.71 -4.47 -18.70
CA ASP A 62 -3.52 -3.15 -18.09
C ASP A 62 -2.84 -3.24 -16.69
N ILE A 63 -2.55 -4.45 -16.20
CA ILE A 63 -1.89 -4.67 -14.90
C ILE A 63 -0.39 -4.80 -15.12
N HIS A 64 0.35 -3.81 -14.61
CA HIS A 64 1.81 -3.81 -14.65
C HIS A 64 2.36 -4.16 -13.27
N GLY A 65 3.35 -5.05 -13.24
CA GLY A 65 4.04 -5.46 -12.04
C GLY A 65 5.55 -5.46 -12.26
N LEU A 66 6.28 -5.33 -11.16
CA LEU A 66 7.73 -5.44 -11.17
C LEU A 66 8.14 -6.90 -11.37
N THR A 67 9.22 -7.08 -12.14
CA THR A 67 9.95 -8.35 -12.25
C THR A 67 10.49 -8.78 -10.89
N PRO A 68 10.78 -10.08 -10.67
CA PRO A 68 11.40 -10.53 -9.42
C PRO A 68 12.66 -9.73 -9.04
N GLU A 69 13.48 -9.37 -10.02
CA GLU A 69 14.72 -8.61 -9.84
C GLU A 69 14.44 -7.16 -9.44
N GLU A 70 13.48 -6.49 -10.08
CA GLU A 70 13.10 -5.11 -9.73
C GLU A 70 12.45 -5.00 -8.35
N ARG A 71 11.89 -6.09 -7.80
CA ARG A 71 11.31 -6.06 -6.45
C ARG A 71 12.36 -5.85 -5.37
N GLU A 72 13.62 -6.18 -5.60
CA GLU A 72 14.71 -5.89 -4.67
C GLU A 72 14.85 -4.38 -4.42
N SER A 73 14.52 -3.54 -5.40
CA SER A 73 14.58 -2.08 -5.23
C SER A 73 13.44 -1.49 -4.39
N LEU A 74 12.44 -2.30 -3.98
CA LEU A 74 11.36 -1.86 -3.10
C LEU A 74 11.77 -1.81 -1.62
N GLU A 75 13.00 -2.24 -1.29
CA GLU A 75 13.52 -2.08 0.06
C GLU A 75 13.38 -0.63 0.52
N ARG A 76 12.84 -0.45 1.73
CA ARG A 76 12.65 0.88 2.30
C ARG A 76 14.01 1.55 2.40
N LEU A 77 14.16 2.68 1.72
CA LEU A 77 15.26 3.60 2.01
C LEU A 77 15.18 3.97 3.49
N ASP A 78 16.12 3.48 4.28
CA ASP A 78 16.24 3.55 5.75
C ASP A 78 16.14 4.98 6.32
N ASN A 79 16.27 6.01 5.48
CA ASN A 79 16.49 7.40 5.86
C ASN A 79 15.29 8.16 6.50
N LYS A 80 14.22 7.49 6.94
CA LYS A 80 13.03 8.13 7.54
C LYS A 80 12.55 7.47 8.84
N SER A 81 13.48 7.00 9.67
CA SER A 81 13.21 6.48 11.02
C SER A 81 12.36 7.42 11.89
N TYR A 82 12.39 8.72 11.62
CA TYR A 82 11.55 9.73 12.29
C TYR A 82 10.03 9.55 12.08
N ARG A 83 9.60 8.77 11.07
CA ARG A 83 8.19 8.50 10.76
C ARG A 83 7.62 7.31 11.56
N GLU A 84 8.45 6.58 12.29
CA GLU A 84 8.04 5.41 13.08
C GLU A 84 8.16 5.70 14.57
N THR A 85 7.29 5.09 15.39
CA THR A 85 7.30 5.24 16.87
C THR A 85 8.65 4.85 17.48
N LYS A 86 9.40 3.93 16.84
CA LYS A 86 10.76 3.55 17.24
C LYS A 86 11.78 4.70 17.14
N GLY A 87 11.58 5.67 16.24
CA GLY A 87 12.43 6.86 16.11
C GLY A 87 12.36 7.82 17.31
N TYR A 88 11.36 7.65 18.20
CA TYR A 88 11.20 8.44 19.41
C TYR A 88 11.80 7.77 20.66
N GLY A 89 12.32 6.53 20.54
CA GLY A 89 12.80 5.76 21.70
C GLY A 89 14.03 6.36 22.38
N ASP A 90 14.87 7.10 21.66
CA ASP A 90 16.12 7.67 22.18
C ASP A 90 15.99 9.13 22.67
N ILE A 91 14.81 9.72 22.50
CA ILE A 91 14.58 11.14 22.76
C ILE A 91 14.83 11.45 24.23
N GLN A 92 14.29 10.65 25.15
CA GLN A 92 14.51 10.87 26.60
C GLN A 92 15.98 10.79 27.00
N SER A 93 16.74 9.85 26.43
CA SER A 93 18.18 9.75 26.67
C SER A 93 18.95 10.95 26.13
N ARG A 94 18.58 11.49 24.96
CA ARG A 94 19.17 12.71 24.39
C ARG A 94 18.87 13.95 25.24
N TRP A 95 17.64 14.09 25.71
CA TRP A 95 17.24 15.18 26.62
C TRP A 95 18.01 15.15 27.93
N ARG A 96 18.14 13.97 28.55
CA ARG A 96 18.91 13.80 29.79
C ARG A 96 20.36 14.22 29.61
N ARG A 97 21.01 13.76 28.54
CA ARG A 97 22.40 14.12 28.24
C ARG A 97 22.58 15.62 28.05
N HIS A 98 21.70 16.25 27.28
CA HIS A 98 21.75 17.70 27.07
C HIS A 98 21.53 18.50 28.36
N LYS A 99 20.65 18.01 29.24
CA LYS A 99 20.39 18.64 30.54
C LYS A 99 21.61 18.55 31.46
N GLU A 100 22.20 17.36 31.59
CA GLU A 100 23.43 17.14 32.39
C GLU A 100 24.60 18.01 31.87
N GLU A 101 24.77 18.10 30.56
CA GLU A 101 25.79 18.95 29.93
C GLU A 101 25.54 20.45 30.18
N TYR A 102 24.28 20.88 30.22
CA TYR A 102 23.92 22.26 30.53
C TYR A 102 24.19 22.60 32.00
N GLU A 103 23.72 21.75 32.92
CA GLU A 103 23.93 21.92 34.37
C GLU A 103 25.42 21.96 34.71
N SER A 104 26.23 21.05 34.14
CA SER A 104 27.67 21.06 34.32
C SER A 104 28.33 22.36 33.83
N LYS A 105 27.89 22.92 32.70
CA LYS A 105 28.42 24.18 32.18
C LYS A 105 28.05 25.37 33.07
N VAL A 106 26.84 25.37 33.63
CA VAL A 106 26.38 26.41 34.56
C VAL A 106 27.18 26.36 35.85
N ASP A 107 27.42 25.16 36.40
CA ASP A 107 28.23 24.99 37.63
C ASP A 107 29.68 25.46 37.44
N ILE A 108 30.29 25.12 36.29
CA ILE A 108 31.65 25.57 35.95
C ILE A 108 31.72 27.09 35.79
N ALA A 109 30.67 27.72 35.24
CA ALA A 109 30.61 29.18 35.11
C ALA A 109 30.47 29.86 36.49
N ALA A 110 29.61 29.33 37.36
CA ALA A 110 29.42 29.84 38.72
C ALA A 110 30.69 29.74 39.58
N GLN A 111 31.50 28.70 39.39
CA GLN A 111 32.78 28.53 40.08
C GLN A 111 33.91 29.43 39.55
N LYS A 112 33.77 30.02 38.36
CA LYS A 112 34.75 30.96 37.80
C LYS A 112 34.47 32.42 38.15
N GLU A 113 33.25 32.72 38.59
CA GLU A 113 32.81 34.08 38.95
C GLU A 113 32.83 34.35 40.47
N GLY A 114 33.16 33.35 41.30
CA GLY A 114 33.43 33.47 42.73
C GLY A 114 34.91 33.36 43.06
#